data_AF-A0A955Y6Z5-F1
#
_entry.id   AF-A0A955Y6Z5-F1
#
_cell.length_a   1.000
_cell.length_b   1.000
_cell.length_c   1.000
_cell.angle_alpha   90.00
_cell.angle_beta   90.00
_cell.angle_gamma   90.00
#
_symmetry.space_group_name_H-M   'P 1'
#
loop_
_entity.id
_entity.type
_entity.pdbx_description
1 polymer ?
#
loop_
_entity_poly.entity_id
_entity_poly.type
_entity_poly.pdbx_seq_one_letter_code
_entity_poly.pdbx_strand_id
1 'polypeptide(L)'
;MAGTDNRSIKVLFREWRQGDGEAGQIMAQRFADWYYAIATSRLGEDAGKGPCEAACGKFGDGVSSVSESRALIGWAHEIIQAQLAENGAERATDGDSPNAYTGNQKPKTLLCKARIALPEEVALLEACYRTGSAQDIEPLPVLKARYKVKQWLRDNCSVPFDVAPDNPVLDRAPMPLYESGRMATPEEEVNFEQWMISDLELCKDIAEFAHFAIALRGGLPSADQFQSKQEQRKAERKASTTPVGASNVAVHDDEPAGSNVAGAAAVGGGLALVAGGGVVLLLIVAVAGYFMFAG
;
A
#
# COMPACT_ATOMS: atom_id res chain seq x y z
N MET A 1 -0.04 -9.92 -21.45
CA MET A 1 0.08 -8.46 -21.25
C MET A 1 -1.26 -7.86 -21.65
N ALA A 2 -2.16 -7.65 -20.68
CA ALA A 2 -3.38 -6.89 -20.95
C ALA A 2 -2.95 -5.43 -21.13
N GLY A 3 -3.28 -4.83 -22.27
CA GLY A 3 -3.01 -3.41 -22.49
C GLY A 3 -3.73 -2.59 -21.43
N THR A 4 -3.06 -1.58 -20.88
CA THR A 4 -3.69 -0.65 -19.94
C THR A 4 -4.89 -0.03 -20.62
N ASP A 5 -6.09 -0.36 -20.13
CA ASP A 5 -7.32 0.22 -20.65
C ASP A 5 -7.31 1.72 -20.34
N ASN A 6 -7.39 2.56 -21.38
CA ASN A 6 -7.33 4.01 -21.25
C ASN A 6 -8.71 4.69 -21.30
N ARG A 7 -9.82 3.92 -21.29
CA ARG A 7 -11.17 4.49 -21.22
C ARG A 7 -11.33 5.26 -19.92
N SER A 8 -12.08 6.36 -19.93
CA SER A 8 -12.42 7.07 -18.69
C SER A 8 -13.52 6.34 -17.93
N ILE A 9 -13.64 6.61 -16.62
CA ILE A 9 -14.73 6.06 -15.77
C ILE A 9 -16.11 6.36 -16.36
N LYS A 10 -16.31 7.55 -16.94
CA LYS A 10 -17.58 7.92 -17.58
C LYS A 10 -17.90 7.07 -18.81
N VAL A 11 -16.87 6.71 -19.58
CA VAL A 11 -17.01 5.84 -20.76
C VAL A 11 -17.34 4.42 -20.30
N LEU A 12 -16.56 3.88 -19.37
CA LEU A 12 -16.77 2.53 -18.81
C LEU A 12 -18.16 2.38 -18.20
N PHE A 13 -18.62 3.36 -17.43
CA PHE A 13 -19.95 3.34 -16.85
C PHE A 13 -21.05 3.30 -17.92
N ARG A 14 -20.95 4.13 -18.96
CA ARG A 14 -21.93 4.16 -20.05
C ARG A 14 -21.96 2.86 -20.83
N GLU A 15 -20.81 2.28 -21.15
CA GLU A 15 -20.70 1.01 -21.87
C GLU A 15 -21.25 -0.14 -21.02
N TRP A 16 -20.92 -0.17 -19.73
CA TRP A 16 -21.51 -1.12 -18.79
C TRP A 16 -23.04 -1.02 -18.73
N ARG A 17 -23.60 0.20 -18.68
CA ARG A 17 -25.05 0.43 -18.73
C ARG A 17 -25.70 -0.02 -20.04
N GLN A 18 -24.92 -0.25 -21.10
CA GLN A 18 -25.38 -0.80 -22.38
C GLN A 18 -25.20 -2.32 -22.48
N GLY A 19 -24.73 -2.97 -21.40
CA GLY A 19 -24.55 -4.42 -21.34
C GLY A 19 -23.10 -4.88 -21.49
N ASP A 20 -22.12 -3.98 -21.56
CA ASP A 20 -20.70 -4.36 -21.59
C ASP A 20 -20.23 -4.78 -20.19
N GLY A 21 -20.22 -6.09 -19.94
CA GLY A 21 -19.74 -6.67 -18.68
C GLY A 21 -18.25 -6.44 -18.42
N GLU A 22 -17.42 -6.35 -19.46
CA GLU A 22 -15.97 -6.09 -19.34
C GLU A 22 -15.73 -4.64 -18.89
N ALA A 23 -16.45 -3.68 -19.47
CA ALA A 23 -16.42 -2.29 -19.00
C ALA A 23 -16.82 -2.19 -17.51
N GLY A 24 -17.81 -2.97 -17.09
CA GLY A 24 -18.23 -3.06 -15.69
C GLY A 24 -17.12 -3.60 -14.78
N GLN A 25 -16.44 -4.67 -15.19
CA GLN A 25 -15.33 -5.26 -14.43
C GLN A 25 -14.14 -4.31 -14.30
N ILE A 26 -13.75 -3.65 -15.41
CA ILE A 26 -12.66 -2.68 -15.41
C ILE A 26 -13.01 -1.49 -14.51
N MET A 27 -14.24 -0.98 -14.60
CA MET A 27 -14.70 0.09 -13.72
C MET A 27 -14.64 -0.33 -12.25
N ALA A 28 -15.15 -1.51 -11.89
CA ALA A 28 -15.14 -2.01 -10.52
C ALA A 28 -13.71 -2.14 -9.96
N GLN A 29 -12.77 -2.66 -10.75
CA GLN A 29 -11.37 -2.73 -10.36
C GLN A 29 -10.78 -1.35 -10.04
N ARG A 30 -11.06 -0.35 -10.89
CA ARG A 30 -10.56 1.02 -10.67
C ARG A 30 -11.12 1.66 -9.40
N PHE A 31 -12.40 1.44 -9.10
CA PHE A 31 -12.99 1.90 -7.84
C PHE A 31 -12.37 1.17 -6.64
N ALA A 32 -12.09 -0.13 -6.75
CA ALA A 32 -11.42 -0.88 -5.69
C ALA A 32 -10.00 -0.36 -5.43
N ASP A 33 -9.19 -0.16 -6.48
CA ASP A 33 -7.83 0.40 -6.36
C ASP A 33 -7.85 1.82 -5.77
N TRP A 34 -8.84 2.62 -6.16
CA TRP A 34 -9.03 3.97 -5.66
C TRP A 34 -9.45 4.01 -4.18
N TYR A 35 -10.43 3.19 -3.76
CA TYR A 35 -10.81 3.06 -2.36
C TYR A 35 -9.67 2.55 -1.50
N TYR A 36 -8.90 1.59 -2.01
CA TYR A 36 -7.73 1.06 -1.32
C TYR A 36 -6.69 2.16 -1.11
N ALA A 37 -6.33 2.92 -2.14
CA ALA A 37 -5.38 4.03 -2.04
C ALA A 37 -5.81 5.07 -0.98
N ILE A 38 -7.09 5.45 -0.97
CA ILE A 38 -7.64 6.40 0.02
C ILE A 38 -7.56 5.81 1.42
N ALA A 39 -8.10 4.60 1.63
CA ALA A 39 -8.19 3.99 2.95
C ALA A 39 -6.80 3.70 3.54
N THR A 40 -5.88 3.15 2.75
CA THR A 40 -4.51 2.85 3.18
C THR A 40 -3.71 4.12 3.44
N SER A 41 -3.85 5.17 2.63
CA SER A 41 -3.17 6.45 2.89
C SER A 41 -3.65 7.11 4.18
N ARG A 42 -4.96 7.05 4.46
CA ARG A 42 -5.54 7.65 5.67
C ARG A 42 -5.27 6.83 6.91
N LEU A 43 -5.47 5.52 6.90
CA LEU A 43 -5.50 4.67 8.09
C LEU A 43 -4.37 3.64 8.18
N GLY A 44 -3.62 3.42 7.10
CA GLY A 44 -2.73 2.28 6.94
C GLY A 44 -3.48 1.03 6.47
N GLU A 45 -2.74 -0.01 6.08
CA GLU A 45 -3.31 -1.23 5.48
C GLU A 45 -4.27 -1.96 6.42
N ASP A 46 -3.84 -2.26 7.65
CA ASP A 46 -4.63 -3.06 8.60
C ASP A 46 -5.97 -2.39 8.96
N ALA A 47 -5.92 -1.11 9.32
CA ALA A 47 -7.10 -0.35 9.72
C ALA A 47 -7.93 0.12 8.50
N GLY A 48 -7.31 0.31 7.33
CA GLY A 48 -7.98 0.72 6.10
C GLY A 48 -8.72 -0.42 5.39
N LYS A 49 -8.34 -1.68 5.65
CA LYS A 49 -8.93 -2.85 5.00
C LYS A 49 -10.45 -2.93 5.17
N GLY A 50 -10.95 -2.83 6.41
CA GLY A 50 -12.38 -2.90 6.71
C GLY A 50 -13.20 -1.84 5.96
N PRO A 51 -12.87 -0.54 6.10
CA PRO A 51 -13.52 0.54 5.34
C PRO A 51 -13.48 0.34 3.83
N CYS A 52 -12.35 -0.13 3.28
CA CYS A 52 -12.21 -0.38 1.85
C CYS A 52 -13.13 -1.51 1.38
N GLU A 53 -13.16 -2.65 2.08
CA GLU A 53 -14.02 -3.80 1.75
C GLU A 53 -15.50 -3.41 1.82
N ALA A 54 -15.90 -2.67 2.86
CA ALA A 54 -17.27 -2.21 3.03
C ALA A 54 -17.67 -1.19 1.95
N ALA A 55 -16.76 -0.30 1.53
CA ALA A 55 -17.00 0.64 0.44
C ALA A 55 -17.17 -0.08 -0.91
N CYS A 56 -16.36 -1.11 -1.18
CA CYS A 56 -16.51 -1.95 -2.37
C CYS A 56 -17.87 -2.65 -2.40
N GLY A 57 -18.31 -3.22 -1.27
CA GLY A 57 -19.64 -3.83 -1.13
C GLY A 57 -20.77 -2.84 -1.42
N LYS A 58 -20.76 -1.68 -0.73
CA LYS A 58 -21.76 -0.62 -0.94
C LYS A 58 -21.78 -0.08 -2.37
N PHE A 59 -20.61 0.03 -3.01
CA PHE A 59 -20.52 0.40 -4.42
C PHE A 59 -21.20 -0.65 -5.31
N GLY A 60 -20.89 -1.93 -5.13
CA GLY A 60 -21.47 -3.03 -5.91
C GLY A 60 -22.99 -3.10 -5.80
N ASP A 61 -23.52 -2.93 -4.59
CA ASP A 61 -24.96 -2.96 -4.32
C ASP A 61 -25.69 -1.74 -4.91
N GLY A 62 -25.04 -0.56 -4.88
CA GLY A 62 -25.69 0.72 -5.18
C GLY A 62 -25.47 1.27 -6.59
N VAL A 63 -24.42 0.84 -7.32
CA VAL A 63 -23.99 1.50 -8.57
C VAL A 63 -25.05 1.48 -9.67
N SER A 64 -25.95 0.48 -9.65
CA SER A 64 -27.07 0.37 -10.59
C SER A 64 -28.13 1.48 -10.44
N SER A 65 -28.20 2.10 -9.25
CA SER A 65 -29.11 3.21 -8.93
C SER A 65 -28.63 4.56 -9.46
N VAL A 66 -27.34 4.68 -9.79
CA VAL A 66 -26.79 5.90 -10.38
C VAL A 66 -27.27 6.00 -11.83
N SER A 67 -27.96 7.08 -12.16
CA SER A 67 -28.49 7.31 -13.51
C SER A 67 -27.56 8.16 -14.39
N GLU A 68 -26.77 9.04 -13.79
CA GLU A 68 -25.91 9.99 -14.50
C GLU A 68 -24.43 9.73 -14.25
N SER A 69 -23.65 9.55 -15.31
CA SER A 69 -22.20 9.30 -15.23
C SER A 69 -21.41 10.40 -14.52
N ARG A 70 -21.90 11.64 -14.53
CA ARG A 70 -21.27 12.77 -13.82
C ARG A 70 -21.42 12.69 -12.30
N ALA A 71 -22.46 12.02 -11.81
CA ALA A 71 -22.71 11.87 -10.38
C ALA A 71 -21.92 10.71 -9.77
N LEU A 72 -21.49 9.74 -10.61
CA LEU A 72 -20.89 8.49 -10.17
C LEU A 72 -19.68 8.67 -9.23
N ILE A 73 -18.73 9.53 -9.58
CA ILE A 73 -17.50 9.70 -8.80
C ILE A 73 -17.82 10.36 -7.45
N GLY A 74 -18.65 11.40 -7.44
CA GLY A 74 -19.07 12.06 -6.19
C GLY A 74 -19.83 11.11 -5.27
N TRP A 75 -20.80 10.38 -5.81
CA TRP A 75 -21.56 9.36 -5.09
C TRP A 75 -20.65 8.26 -4.51
N ALA A 76 -19.71 7.75 -5.29
CA ALA A 76 -18.75 6.74 -4.84
C ALA A 76 -17.80 7.30 -3.76
N HIS A 77 -17.40 8.56 -3.89
CA HIS A 77 -16.58 9.24 -2.88
C HIS A 77 -17.31 9.35 -1.54
N GLU A 78 -18.60 9.69 -1.54
CA GLU A 78 -19.44 9.75 -0.33
C GLU A 78 -19.46 8.41 0.41
N ILE A 79 -19.48 7.27 -0.32
CA ILE A 79 -19.43 5.94 0.29
C ILE A 79 -18.14 5.77 1.11
N ILE A 80 -16.97 6.01 0.51
CA ILE A 80 -15.71 5.80 1.22
C ILE A 80 -15.53 6.81 2.36
N GLN A 81 -15.96 8.07 2.20
CA GLN A 81 -15.94 9.03 3.31
C GLN A 81 -16.81 8.58 4.49
N ALA A 82 -18.02 8.07 4.22
CA ALA A 82 -18.87 7.51 5.26
C ALA A 82 -18.21 6.32 5.96
N GLN A 83 -17.57 5.41 5.20
CA GLN A 83 -16.86 4.27 5.80
C GLN A 83 -15.67 4.68 6.64
N LEU A 84 -14.93 5.72 6.25
CA LEU A 84 -13.85 6.24 7.07
C LEU A 84 -14.41 6.87 8.36
N ALA A 85 -15.43 7.72 8.25
CA ALA A 85 -16.05 8.38 9.41
C ALA A 85 -16.63 7.39 10.43
N GLU A 86 -17.35 6.36 9.97
CA GLU A 86 -17.94 5.31 10.82
C GLU A 86 -16.89 4.52 11.63
N ASN A 87 -15.66 4.44 11.13
CA ASN A 87 -14.56 3.73 11.78
C ASN A 87 -13.67 4.65 12.65
N GLY A 88 -14.17 5.85 12.99
CA GLY A 88 -13.49 6.79 13.89
C GLY A 88 -12.24 7.41 13.29
N ALA A 89 -12.16 7.51 11.96
CA ALA A 89 -10.95 7.85 11.23
C ALA A 89 -10.54 9.34 11.37
N GLU A 90 -9.81 9.66 12.42
CA GLU A 90 -8.72 10.61 12.25
C GLU A 90 -7.59 9.95 11.45
N ARG A 91 -6.95 10.71 10.56
CA ARG A 91 -5.83 10.23 9.74
C ARG A 91 -4.76 9.66 10.67
N ALA A 92 -4.27 8.45 10.39
CA ALA A 92 -3.25 7.78 11.17
C ALA A 92 -2.01 8.67 11.32
N THR A 93 -1.63 8.94 12.57
CA THR A 93 -0.57 9.89 12.92
C THR A 93 0.80 9.24 13.07
N ASP A 94 0.87 7.92 13.23
CA ASP A 94 2.11 7.15 13.30
C ASP A 94 1.90 5.68 12.85
N GLY A 95 2.99 5.02 12.48
CA GLY A 95 3.02 3.60 12.10
C GLY A 95 4.46 3.12 11.87
N ASP A 96 4.73 1.86 12.19
CA ASP A 96 6.04 1.22 11.96
C ASP A 96 5.93 -0.31 11.74
N SER A 97 4.72 -0.79 11.42
CA SER A 97 4.48 -2.22 11.20
C SER A 97 5.05 -2.66 9.84
N PRO A 98 5.79 -3.78 9.78
CA PRO A 98 6.26 -4.36 8.51
C PRO A 98 5.14 -5.07 7.77
N ASN A 99 5.18 -5.07 6.44
CA ASN A 99 4.25 -5.80 5.57
C ASN A 99 4.87 -6.09 4.19
N ALA A 100 4.06 -6.60 3.26
CA ALA A 100 4.51 -6.90 1.90
C ALA A 100 5.04 -5.64 1.16
N TYR A 101 4.36 -4.50 1.31
CA TYR A 101 4.75 -3.22 0.67
C TYR A 101 6.06 -2.65 1.20
N THR A 102 6.51 -3.04 2.39
CA THR A 102 7.78 -2.60 2.98
C THR A 102 8.88 -3.66 2.84
N GLY A 103 8.66 -4.72 2.06
CA GLY A 103 9.59 -5.85 1.97
C GLY A 103 9.76 -6.58 3.31
N ASN A 104 8.68 -6.64 4.10
CA ASN A 104 8.62 -7.18 5.46
C ASN A 104 9.61 -6.52 6.44
N GLN A 105 9.98 -5.26 6.19
CA GLN A 105 10.84 -4.46 7.05
C GLN A 105 10.08 -3.28 7.69
N LYS A 106 10.58 -2.79 8.81
CA LYS A 106 9.97 -1.66 9.52
C LYS A 106 10.16 -0.34 8.72
N PRO A 107 9.10 0.40 8.38
CA PRO A 107 9.18 1.68 7.66
C PRO A 107 10.17 2.68 8.27
N LYS A 108 10.15 2.91 9.60
CA LYS A 108 11.06 3.85 10.25
C LYS A 108 12.51 3.41 10.15
N THR A 109 12.77 2.10 10.19
CA THR A 109 14.12 1.56 10.01
C THR A 109 14.63 1.83 8.59
N LEU A 110 13.79 1.59 7.59
CA LEU A 110 14.09 1.86 6.18
C LEU A 110 14.35 3.35 5.94
N LEU A 111 13.49 4.22 6.45
CA LEU A 111 13.63 5.68 6.34
C LEU A 111 14.87 6.20 7.06
N CYS A 112 15.26 5.61 8.20
CA CYS A 112 16.52 5.98 8.85
C CYS A 112 17.75 5.57 8.03
N LYS A 113 17.71 4.43 7.32
CA LYS A 113 18.78 4.08 6.36
C LYS A 113 18.81 5.08 5.19
N ALA A 114 17.64 5.42 4.65
CA ALA A 114 17.52 6.42 3.59
C ALA A 114 18.03 7.79 4.07
N ARG A 115 17.79 8.18 5.32
CA ARG A 115 18.30 9.45 5.89
C ARG A 115 19.82 9.52 5.89
N ILE A 116 20.52 8.40 6.07
CA ILE A 116 21.99 8.36 6.01
C ILE A 116 22.48 8.57 4.56
N ALA A 117 21.77 8.02 3.58
CA ALA A 117 22.16 8.09 2.16
C ALA A 117 21.69 9.37 1.45
N LEU A 118 20.51 9.87 1.83
CA LEU A 118 19.77 10.98 1.23
C LEU A 118 19.29 11.95 2.33
N PRO A 119 20.22 12.61 3.05
CA PRO A 119 19.88 13.41 4.23
C PRO A 119 18.98 14.60 3.90
N GLU A 120 19.20 15.28 2.78
CA GLU A 120 18.42 16.46 2.38
C GLU A 120 16.99 16.08 1.99
N GLU A 121 16.83 15.01 1.19
CA GLU A 121 15.52 14.52 0.78
C GLU A 121 14.69 14.05 1.98
N VAL A 122 15.28 13.26 2.88
CA VAL A 122 14.55 12.78 4.07
C VAL A 122 14.24 13.93 5.02
N ALA A 123 15.12 14.92 5.18
CA ALA A 123 14.83 16.10 5.98
C ALA A 123 13.61 16.88 5.43
N LEU A 124 13.50 17.01 4.10
CA LEU A 124 12.35 17.65 3.46
C LEU A 124 11.06 16.83 3.65
N LEU A 125 11.13 15.50 3.56
CA LEU A 125 10.00 14.63 3.86
C LEU A 125 9.57 14.74 5.33
N GLU A 126 10.51 14.75 6.28
CA GLU A 126 10.17 14.92 7.69
C GLU A 126 9.54 16.30 7.99
N ALA A 127 10.02 17.36 7.34
CA ALA A 127 9.42 18.69 7.43
C ALA A 127 7.97 18.71 6.92
N CYS A 128 7.69 18.00 5.83
CA CYS A 128 6.38 17.95 5.19
C CYS A 128 5.38 17.04 5.91
N TYR A 129 5.80 15.84 6.31
CA TYR A 129 4.87 14.82 6.79
C TYR A 129 4.64 14.89 8.29
N ARG A 130 5.61 15.41 9.07
CA ARG A 130 5.49 15.41 10.54
C ARG A 130 4.28 16.22 11.01
N THR A 131 3.41 15.56 11.76
CA THR A 131 2.21 16.18 12.36
C THR A 131 2.61 17.37 13.23
N GLY A 132 1.89 18.49 13.09
CA GLY A 132 2.16 19.72 13.85
C GLY A 132 3.31 20.58 13.32
N SER A 133 3.95 20.21 12.20
CA SER A 133 4.83 21.14 11.47
C SER A 133 4.03 22.38 11.04
N ALA A 134 4.61 23.56 11.14
CA ALA A 134 4.02 24.84 10.71
C ALA A 134 4.69 25.42 9.46
N GLN A 135 5.55 24.65 8.79
CA GLN A 135 6.27 25.15 7.61
C GLN A 135 5.37 25.16 6.37
N ASP A 136 5.40 26.29 5.67
CA ASP A 136 4.99 26.43 4.28
C ASP A 136 5.95 25.63 3.42
N ILE A 137 5.43 24.63 2.70
CA ILE A 137 6.24 23.67 1.97
C ILE A 137 5.78 23.62 0.54
N GLU A 138 6.71 23.90 -0.37
CA GLU A 138 6.46 23.78 -1.79
C GLU A 138 6.29 22.29 -2.18
N PRO A 139 5.18 21.90 -2.84
CA PRO A 139 4.88 20.48 -3.05
C PRO A 139 5.82 19.77 -4.03
N LEU A 140 6.33 20.49 -5.04
CA LEU A 140 7.17 19.90 -6.09
C LEU A 140 8.55 19.43 -5.57
N PRO A 141 9.29 20.23 -4.77
CA PRO A 141 10.49 19.73 -4.09
C PRO A 141 10.23 18.48 -3.24
N VAL A 142 9.12 18.43 -2.51
CA VAL A 142 8.78 17.26 -1.67
C VAL A 142 8.50 16.04 -2.54
N LEU A 143 7.77 16.20 -3.65
CA LEU A 143 7.50 15.12 -4.60
C LEU A 143 8.81 14.53 -5.16
N LYS A 144 9.76 15.40 -5.54
CA LYS A 144 11.08 14.97 -6.00
C LYS A 144 11.84 14.18 -4.93
N ALA A 145 11.84 14.67 -3.69
CA ALA A 145 12.46 13.97 -2.56
C ALA A 145 11.79 12.62 -2.29
N ARG A 146 10.46 12.56 -2.32
CA ARG A 146 9.67 11.33 -2.17
C ARG A 146 10.08 10.29 -3.21
N TYR A 147 10.16 10.66 -4.48
CA TYR A 147 10.58 9.72 -5.54
C TYR A 147 12.02 9.26 -5.41
N LYS A 148 12.96 10.15 -5.10
CA LYS A 148 14.36 9.76 -4.85
C LYS A 148 14.48 8.77 -3.69
N VAL A 149 13.78 9.01 -2.58
CA VAL A 149 13.76 8.08 -1.44
C VAL A 149 13.11 6.76 -1.83
N LYS A 150 11.99 6.78 -2.56
CA LYS A 150 11.31 5.58 -3.06
C LYS A 150 12.22 4.73 -3.95
N GLN A 151 12.91 5.35 -4.90
CA GLN A 151 13.89 4.68 -5.76
C GLN A 151 15.04 4.09 -4.96
N TRP A 152 15.63 4.87 -4.05
CA TRP A 152 16.73 4.38 -3.23
C TRP A 152 16.32 3.17 -2.38
N LEU A 153 15.12 3.19 -1.79
CA LEU A 153 14.56 2.08 -1.03
C LEU A 153 14.30 0.85 -1.90
N ARG A 154 13.80 1.01 -3.12
CA ARG A 154 13.66 -0.08 -4.09
C ARG A 154 15.01 -0.72 -4.39
N ASP A 155 15.97 0.11 -4.77
CA ASP A 155 17.24 -0.34 -5.36
C ASP A 155 18.22 -0.88 -4.29
N ASN A 156 18.15 -0.39 -3.04
CA ASN A 156 19.12 -0.72 -1.98
C ASN A 156 18.51 -1.49 -0.80
N CYS A 157 17.19 -1.48 -0.64
CA CYS A 157 16.51 -2.14 0.49
C CYS A 157 15.51 -3.21 0.08
N SER A 158 15.43 -3.53 -1.22
CA SER A 158 14.51 -4.54 -1.77
C SER A 158 13.03 -4.26 -1.47
N VAL A 159 12.65 -2.98 -1.42
CA VAL A 159 11.25 -2.59 -1.25
C VAL A 159 10.53 -2.73 -2.61
N PRO A 160 9.41 -3.47 -2.71
CA PRO A 160 8.79 -3.83 -3.98
C PRO A 160 7.90 -2.71 -4.52
N PHE A 161 8.51 -1.58 -4.87
CA PHE A 161 7.81 -0.47 -5.51
C PHE A 161 7.71 -0.70 -7.02
N ASP A 162 6.49 -0.75 -7.55
CA ASP A 162 6.28 -0.80 -9.00
C ASP A 162 6.24 0.60 -9.61
N VAL A 163 5.79 1.62 -8.85
CA VAL A 163 5.71 3.02 -9.34
C VAL A 163 6.81 3.87 -8.71
N ALA A 164 7.97 3.98 -9.35
CA ALA A 164 9.04 4.88 -8.90
C ALA A 164 9.69 5.60 -10.11
N PRO A 165 9.03 6.66 -10.62
CA PRO A 165 9.46 7.35 -11.84
C PRO A 165 10.77 8.11 -11.63
N ASP A 166 11.60 8.16 -12.69
CA ASP A 166 12.89 8.87 -12.68
C ASP A 166 12.76 10.39 -12.62
N ASN A 167 11.65 10.91 -13.15
CA ASN A 167 11.32 12.33 -13.12
C ASN A 167 9.97 12.55 -12.44
N PRO A 168 9.80 13.64 -11.69
CA PRO A 168 8.53 13.95 -11.06
C PRO A 168 7.45 14.19 -12.12
N VAL A 169 6.32 13.49 -11.98
CA VAL A 169 5.10 13.81 -12.73
C VAL A 169 4.49 15.06 -12.10
N LEU A 170 4.55 16.19 -12.81
CA LEU A 170 4.19 17.51 -12.26
C LEU A 170 2.74 17.56 -11.76
N ASP A 171 1.82 16.88 -12.43
CA ASP A 171 0.40 16.83 -12.04
C ASP A 171 0.19 16.13 -10.69
N ARG A 172 1.15 15.31 -10.24
CA ARG A 172 1.12 14.63 -8.93
C ARG A 172 1.72 15.50 -7.81
N ALA A 173 2.08 16.76 -8.08
CA ALA A 173 2.66 17.66 -7.08
C ALA A 173 1.83 17.80 -5.79
N PRO A 174 0.48 17.79 -5.79
CA PRO A 174 -0.29 17.86 -4.55
C PRO A 174 -0.23 16.58 -3.69
N MET A 175 0.23 15.45 -4.24
CA MET A 175 0.23 14.16 -3.55
C MET A 175 0.93 14.17 -2.19
N PRO A 176 2.12 14.76 -1.99
CA PRO A 176 2.74 14.80 -0.67
C PRO A 176 1.93 15.61 0.36
N LEU A 177 1.19 16.63 -0.06
CA LEU A 177 0.28 17.36 0.83
C LEU A 177 -0.91 16.50 1.25
N TYR A 178 -1.49 15.75 0.30
CA TYR A 178 -2.52 14.76 0.59
C TYR A 178 -2.03 13.70 1.59
N GLU A 179 -0.89 13.07 1.30
CA GLU A 179 -0.32 12.02 2.14
C GLU A 179 0.16 12.54 3.49
N SER A 180 0.43 13.83 3.66
CA SER A 180 0.76 14.42 4.97
C SER A 180 -0.46 14.92 5.74
N GLY A 181 -1.65 14.94 5.13
CA GLY A 181 -2.84 15.54 5.73
C GLY A 181 -2.73 17.07 5.84
N ARG A 182 -2.06 17.71 4.87
CA ARG A 182 -1.77 19.15 4.85
C ARG A 182 -2.33 19.85 3.62
N MET A 183 -3.36 19.27 3.00
CA MET A 183 -4.19 19.99 2.05
C MET A 183 -4.79 21.23 2.74
N ALA A 184 -4.90 22.34 2.02
CA ALA A 184 -5.26 23.63 2.61
C ALA A 184 -6.70 23.64 3.12
N THR A 185 -7.61 22.93 2.45
CA THR A 185 -9.00 22.79 2.87
C THR A 185 -9.53 21.37 2.70
N PRO A 186 -10.58 20.97 3.42
CA PRO A 186 -11.26 19.69 3.21
C PRO A 186 -11.74 19.51 1.76
N GLU A 187 -12.19 20.59 1.11
CA GLU A 187 -12.64 20.56 -0.28
C GLU A 187 -11.49 20.27 -1.24
N GLU A 188 -10.29 20.78 -0.98
CA GLU A 188 -9.09 20.45 -1.76
C GLU A 188 -8.76 18.95 -1.65
N GLU A 189 -8.85 18.38 -0.45
CA GLU A 189 -8.66 16.93 -0.24
C GLU A 189 -9.70 16.10 -0.99
N VAL A 190 -10.99 16.48 -0.92
CA VAL A 190 -12.08 15.86 -1.69
C VAL A 190 -11.79 15.92 -3.19
N ASN A 191 -11.41 17.10 -3.70
CA ASN A 191 -11.12 17.29 -5.11
C ASN A 191 -9.92 16.45 -5.57
N PHE A 192 -8.87 16.38 -4.75
CA PHE A 192 -7.70 15.56 -5.03
C PHE A 192 -8.07 14.07 -5.07
N GLU A 193 -8.81 13.58 -4.07
CA GLU A 193 -9.26 12.19 -4.03
C GLU A 193 -10.15 11.86 -5.24
N GLN A 194 -11.10 12.71 -5.60
CA GLN A 194 -11.92 12.48 -6.80
C GLN A 194 -11.12 12.52 -8.10
N TRP A 195 -10.06 13.32 -8.16
CA TRP A 195 -9.15 13.35 -9.31
C TRP A 195 -8.30 12.08 -9.42
N MET A 196 -7.87 11.49 -8.29
CA MET A 196 -7.01 10.29 -8.26
C MET A 196 -7.55 9.14 -9.11
N ILE A 197 -8.88 8.92 -9.17
CA ILE A 197 -9.47 7.81 -9.95
C ILE A 197 -9.17 7.90 -11.46
N SER A 198 -8.76 9.06 -11.95
CA SER A 198 -8.34 9.25 -13.35
C SER A 198 -6.90 8.82 -13.63
N ASP A 199 -6.08 8.60 -12.60
CA ASP A 199 -4.67 8.16 -12.69
C ASP A 199 -4.45 6.92 -11.80
N LEU A 200 -4.53 5.73 -12.40
CA LEU A 200 -4.39 4.46 -11.67
C LEU A 200 -2.99 4.24 -11.11
N GLU A 201 -1.97 4.77 -11.81
CA GLU A 201 -0.60 4.71 -11.31
C GLU A 201 -0.45 5.59 -10.06
N LEU A 202 -1.16 6.72 -9.97
CA LEU A 202 -1.19 7.54 -8.77
C LEU A 202 -1.85 6.79 -7.59
N CYS A 203 -2.99 6.12 -7.78
CA CYS A 203 -3.60 5.30 -6.74
C CYS A 203 -2.62 4.25 -6.21
N LYS A 204 -1.93 3.56 -7.12
CA LYS A 204 -0.91 2.57 -6.79
C LYS A 204 0.30 3.19 -6.06
N ASP A 205 0.79 4.32 -6.55
CA ASP A 205 1.92 5.05 -5.95
C ASP A 205 1.64 5.46 -4.50
N ILE A 206 0.44 6.00 -4.24
CA ILE A 206 -0.02 6.38 -2.90
C ILE A 206 -0.12 5.14 -2.00
N ALA A 207 -0.76 4.08 -2.48
CA ALA A 207 -0.95 2.85 -1.71
C ALA A 207 0.40 2.22 -1.31
N GLU A 208 1.33 2.11 -2.26
CA GLU A 208 2.67 1.59 -2.03
C GLU A 208 3.45 2.38 -0.96
N PHE A 209 3.35 3.72 -0.98
CA PHE A 209 4.13 4.57 -0.09
C PHE A 209 3.44 4.89 1.25
N ALA A 210 2.16 4.54 1.41
CA ALA A 210 1.33 4.92 2.55
C ALA A 210 1.98 4.59 3.92
N HIS A 211 2.62 3.43 4.05
CA HIS A 211 3.29 3.02 5.29
C HIS A 211 4.48 3.91 5.66
N PHE A 212 5.20 4.41 4.66
CA PHE A 212 6.29 5.36 4.85
C PHE A 212 5.76 6.75 5.18
N ALA A 213 4.70 7.19 4.50
CA ALA A 213 4.01 8.43 4.82
C ALA A 213 3.53 8.47 6.28
N ILE A 214 2.84 7.42 6.73
CA ILE A 214 2.33 7.31 8.10
C ILE A 214 3.49 7.28 9.12
N ALA A 215 4.57 6.55 8.82
CA ALA A 215 5.76 6.53 9.66
C ALA A 215 6.46 7.90 9.78
N LEU A 216 6.47 8.69 8.70
CA LEU A 216 7.00 10.06 8.70
C LEU A 216 6.13 11.01 9.54
N ARG A 217 4.79 10.85 9.50
CA ARG A 217 3.86 11.64 10.33
C ARG A 217 4.18 11.53 11.81
N GLY A 218 4.47 10.31 12.27
CA GLY A 218 4.79 10.05 13.68
C GLY A 218 6.22 10.35 14.06
N GLY A 219 7.04 10.77 13.10
CA GLY A 219 8.43 11.09 13.31
C GLY A 219 9.33 9.85 13.36
N LEU A 220 10.55 10.07 12.90
CA LEU A 220 11.61 9.08 12.87
C LEU A 220 12.51 9.26 14.11
N PRO A 221 13.09 8.17 14.65
CA PRO A 221 14.05 8.28 15.75
C PRO A 221 15.26 9.14 15.35
N SER A 222 15.94 9.73 16.33
CA SER A 222 17.16 10.51 16.05
C SER A 222 18.27 9.62 15.49
N ALA A 223 19.26 10.23 14.82
CA ALA A 223 20.42 9.50 14.29
C ALA A 223 21.14 8.69 15.40
N ASP A 224 21.35 9.30 16.56
CA ASP A 224 22.00 8.67 17.72
C ASP A 224 21.18 7.49 18.27
N GLN A 225 19.85 7.66 18.37
CA GLN A 225 18.96 6.59 18.81
C GLN A 225 18.95 5.42 17.84
N PHE A 226 19.02 5.71 16.54
CA PHE A 226 19.06 4.69 15.50
C PHE A 226 20.38 3.93 15.52
N GLN A 227 21.52 4.63 15.58
CA GLN A 227 22.85 4.01 15.67
C GLN A 227 23.00 3.15 16.93
N SER A 228 22.61 3.67 18.10
CA SER A 228 22.65 2.92 19.36
C SER A 228 21.84 1.61 19.29
N LYS A 229 20.64 1.64 18.70
CA LYS A 229 19.82 0.42 18.50
C LYS A 229 20.47 -0.56 17.53
N GLN A 230 21.17 -0.08 16.49
CA GLN A 230 21.89 -0.97 15.58
C GLN A 230 23.09 -1.63 16.25
N GLU A 231 23.84 -0.89 17.05
CA GLU A 231 25.00 -1.41 17.79
C GLU A 231 24.58 -2.46 18.83
N GLN A 232 23.51 -2.21 19.58
CA GLN A 232 22.94 -3.19 20.51
C GLN A 232 22.57 -4.50 19.79
N ARG A 233 21.85 -4.43 18.66
CA ARG A 233 21.50 -5.63 17.88
C ARG A 233 22.72 -6.38 17.33
N LYS A 234 23.79 -5.66 16.94
CA LYS A 234 25.05 -6.29 16.52
C LYS A 234 25.74 -6.99 17.68
N ALA A 235 25.76 -6.36 18.86
CA ALA A 235 26.34 -6.95 20.08
C ALA A 235 25.56 -8.19 20.54
N GLU A 236 24.23 -8.15 20.54
CA GLU A 236 23.35 -9.28 20.86
C GLU A 236 23.55 -10.46 19.90
N ARG A 237 23.65 -10.20 18.59
CA ARG A 237 23.97 -11.24 17.60
C ARG A 237 25.36 -11.85 17.84
N LYS A 238 26.35 -11.02 18.18
CA LYS A 238 27.71 -11.49 18.49
C LYS A 238 27.75 -12.32 19.78
N ALA A 239 26.98 -11.96 20.80
CA ALA A 239 26.85 -12.73 22.05
C ALA A 239 26.09 -14.05 21.87
N SER A 240 25.06 -14.07 21.01
CA SER A 240 24.30 -15.28 20.67
C SER A 240 25.08 -16.28 19.79
N THR A 241 26.26 -15.90 19.27
CA THR A 241 27.14 -16.78 18.48
C THR A 241 28.29 -17.32 19.34
N THR A 242 28.08 -17.49 20.65
CA THR A 242 29.02 -18.24 21.49
C THR A 242 28.87 -19.73 21.15
N PRO A 243 29.93 -20.45 20.73
CA PRO A 243 29.82 -21.86 20.38
C PRO A 243 29.42 -22.64 21.63
N VAL A 244 28.31 -23.38 21.56
CA VAL A 244 28.02 -24.43 22.53
C VAL A 244 29.19 -25.40 22.45
N GLY A 245 30.02 -25.40 23.50
CA GLY A 245 31.18 -26.26 23.60
C GLY A 245 30.78 -27.71 23.39
N ALA A 246 31.55 -28.40 22.55
CA ALA A 246 31.48 -29.83 22.37
C ALA A 246 31.59 -30.54 23.73
N SER A 247 30.48 -31.10 24.22
CA SER A 247 30.54 -32.18 25.19
C SER A 247 30.58 -33.50 24.42
N ASN A 248 31.76 -34.10 24.42
CA ASN A 248 31.98 -35.47 24.03
C ASN A 248 31.09 -36.39 24.88
N VAL A 249 30.13 -37.08 24.24
CA VAL A 249 29.64 -38.37 24.70
C VAL A 249 29.85 -39.34 23.56
N ALA A 250 31.01 -40.02 23.59
CA ALA A 250 31.18 -41.29 22.91
C ALA A 250 30.46 -42.34 23.75
N VAL A 251 29.53 -43.11 23.18
CA VAL A 251 29.26 -44.52 23.53
C VAL A 251 28.42 -45.17 22.41
N HIS A 252 29.02 -46.23 21.87
CA HIS A 252 28.50 -47.45 21.23
C HIS A 252 27.66 -47.44 19.95
N ASP A 253 28.30 -48.02 18.92
CA ASP A 253 27.69 -48.81 17.84
C ASP A 253 26.83 -49.96 18.39
N ASP A 254 25.61 -50.09 17.87
CA ASP A 254 24.96 -51.36 17.53
C ASP A 254 23.79 -51.08 16.55
N GLU A 255 23.94 -51.53 15.30
CA GLU A 255 22.86 -51.83 14.34
C GLU A 255 22.56 -53.36 14.47
N PRO A 256 21.40 -53.93 14.06
CA PRO A 256 20.78 -53.63 12.75
C PRO A 256 19.24 -53.72 12.62
N ALA A 257 18.81 -53.33 11.41
CA ALA A 257 17.71 -53.88 10.61
C ALA A 257 16.29 -53.27 10.75
N GLY A 258 15.96 -52.42 9.77
CA GLY A 258 14.96 -52.76 8.75
C GLY A 258 13.52 -52.26 8.94
N SER A 259 13.09 -51.32 8.09
CA SER A 259 11.89 -51.47 7.23
C SER A 259 11.49 -50.14 6.57
N ASN A 260 11.57 -50.15 5.23
CA ASN A 260 10.88 -49.36 4.20
C ASN A 260 9.67 -48.52 4.63
N VAL A 261 9.57 -47.28 4.11
CA VAL A 261 8.45 -46.83 3.22
C VAL A 261 8.96 -45.72 2.28
N ALA A 262 8.58 -45.85 1.01
CA ALA A 262 8.66 -44.89 -0.10
C ALA A 262 8.07 -43.51 0.30
N GLY A 263 8.54 -42.36 -0.18
CA GLY A 263 8.71 -41.97 -1.56
C GLY A 263 7.66 -40.92 -1.92
N ALA A 264 8.08 -39.70 -2.24
CA ALA A 264 7.41 -38.76 -3.15
C ALA A 264 8.17 -37.43 -3.16
N ALA A 265 8.96 -37.24 -4.21
CA ALA A 265 9.37 -35.93 -4.65
C ALA A 265 8.13 -35.20 -5.19
N ALA A 266 7.85 -34.00 -4.69
CA ALA A 266 6.89 -33.08 -5.28
C ALA A 266 7.61 -31.77 -5.62
N VAL A 267 7.88 -31.63 -6.91
CA VAL A 267 8.19 -30.37 -7.59
C VAL A 267 6.99 -29.44 -7.37
N GLY A 268 7.19 -28.35 -6.64
CA GLY A 268 6.17 -27.35 -6.36
C GLY A 268 6.69 -25.96 -6.68
N GLY A 269 6.53 -25.54 -7.94
CA GLY A 269 6.68 -24.14 -8.33
C GLY A 269 5.61 -23.31 -7.62
N GLY A 270 6.03 -22.54 -6.62
CA GLY A 270 5.18 -21.62 -5.90
C GLY A 270 4.87 -20.39 -6.76
N LEU A 271 3.68 -20.36 -7.34
CA LEU A 271 3.03 -19.14 -7.83
C LEU A 271 2.77 -18.25 -6.60
N ALA A 272 3.48 -17.14 -6.49
CA ALA A 272 3.20 -16.11 -5.48
C ALA A 272 1.86 -15.44 -5.82
N LEU A 273 0.78 -15.94 -5.23
CA LEU A 273 -0.51 -15.27 -5.19
C LEU A 273 -0.37 -14.01 -4.34
N VAL A 274 -0.30 -12.87 -5.02
CA VAL A 274 -0.44 -11.53 -4.43
C VAL A 274 -1.71 -11.50 -3.59
N ALA A 275 -1.55 -11.22 -2.30
CA ALA A 275 -2.60 -11.27 -1.28
C ALA A 275 -3.78 -10.29 -1.49
N GLY A 276 -3.79 -9.51 -2.57
CA GLY A 276 -4.93 -8.68 -2.99
C GLY A 276 -5.87 -9.34 -4.01
N GLY A 277 -5.50 -10.47 -4.64
CA GLY A 277 -6.27 -11.04 -5.76
C GLY A 277 -7.47 -11.92 -5.38
N GLY A 278 -7.42 -12.59 -4.22
CA GLY A 278 -8.42 -13.61 -3.87
C GLY A 278 -9.81 -13.06 -3.53
N VAL A 279 -9.86 -11.87 -2.90
CA VAL A 279 -11.13 -11.24 -2.48
C VAL A 279 -11.82 -10.57 -3.68
N VAL A 280 -11.04 -9.96 -4.57
CA VAL A 280 -11.51 -9.38 -5.84
C VAL A 280 -12.10 -10.48 -6.73
N LEU A 281 -11.48 -11.66 -6.80
CA LEU A 281 -12.01 -12.78 -7.59
C LEU A 281 -13.36 -13.30 -7.06
N LEU A 282 -13.55 -13.34 -5.73
CA LEU A 282 -14.81 -13.77 -5.11
C LEU A 282 -15.95 -12.77 -5.33
N LEU A 283 -15.67 -11.46 -5.28
CA LEU A 283 -16.64 -10.41 -5.62
C LEU A 283 -16.98 -10.43 -7.13
N ILE A 284 -16.00 -10.68 -8.00
CA ILE A 284 -16.21 -10.84 -9.45
C ILE A 284 -17.13 -12.01 -9.75
N VAL A 285 -16.98 -13.16 -9.06
CA VAL A 285 -17.85 -14.33 -9.25
C VAL A 285 -19.27 -14.07 -8.74
N ALA A 286 -19.44 -13.35 -7.63
CA ALA A 286 -20.77 -13.01 -7.11
C ALA A 286 -21.53 -12.06 -8.04
N VAL A 287 -20.85 -11.03 -8.58
CA VAL A 287 -21.46 -10.08 -9.51
C VAL A 287 -21.76 -10.76 -10.86
N ALA A 288 -20.83 -11.55 -11.41
CA ALA A 288 -21.08 -12.29 -12.65
C ALA A 288 -22.21 -13.33 -12.51
N GLY A 289 -22.29 -14.00 -11.35
CA GLY A 289 -23.35 -14.94 -11.03
C GLY A 289 -24.72 -14.27 -10.96
N TYR A 290 -24.81 -13.10 -10.32
CA TYR A 290 -26.07 -12.35 -10.24
C TYR A 290 -26.60 -11.97 -11.62
N PHE A 291 -25.74 -11.54 -12.54
CA PHE A 291 -26.15 -11.14 -13.89
C PHE A 291 -26.44 -12.30 -14.85
N MET A 292 -25.88 -13.50 -14.63
CA MET A 292 -26.24 -14.68 -15.44
C MET A 292 -27.61 -15.29 -15.06
N PHE A 293 -28.12 -15.03 -13.85
CA PHE A 293 -29.38 -15.62 -13.37
C PHE A 293 -30.55 -14.62 -13.26
N ALA A 294 -30.31 -13.31 -13.40
CA ALA A 294 -31.32 -12.27 -13.31
C ALA A 294 -31.68 -11.57 -14.65
N GLY A 295 -31.25 -12.13 -15.78
CA GLY A 295 -31.60 -11.68 -17.14
C GLY A 295 -32.68 -12.53 -17.79
#